data_AF-A0A552QTV5-F1
#
_entry.id   AF-A0A552QTV5-F1
#
_cell.length_a   1.000
_cell.length_b   1.000
_cell.length_c   1.000
_cell.angle_alpha   90.00
_cell.angle_beta   90.00
_cell.angle_gamma   90.00
#
_symmetry.space_group_name_H-M   'P 1'
#
loop_
_entity.id
_entity.type
_entity.pdbx_description
1 polymer ?
#
loop_
_entity_poly.entity_id
_entity_poly.type
_entity_poly.pdbx_seq_one_letter_code
_entity_poly.pdbx_strand_id
1 'polypeptide(L)'
;MSAPLQSSVAQVLGIGGTVVGAGFLVDHGTLATCAHVVRQAGSRPGERLTLVFPHAEDSPRLTGLVLAEAWREPDAEDIAVVRLDHPVEGLPSLPLGFSGNCRGHRVRSFGFPRQALSGGHFGTAVADDVISYHGHGPVLQLTDANDLTTGFSGGPVVDDATGLVVGMVTSIVAPDEHRRGQNIAYATAVQSLRRAWPALRADDTYPYPGLLEPFGREHADWFHGRERAVRLVLDALTEQTGRSSGVLLLGPSGSGKSSLVRAGVLPALERARVPGSDRWLPLLLRPDRDLLAELDAGPLPGTLSRGRPGAGRTRQAGGGPRIRPNPARRRPVRGTAVR
;
A
#
# COMPACT_ATOMS: atom_id res chain seq x y z
N MET A 1 7.92 -25.25 -2.32
CA MET A 1 7.04 -24.73 -3.40
C MET A 1 5.93 -23.96 -2.71
N SER A 2 5.74 -22.68 -3.03
CA SER A 2 4.62 -21.92 -2.45
C SER A 2 3.31 -22.59 -2.85
N ALA A 3 2.41 -22.80 -1.91
CA ALA A 3 1.16 -23.48 -2.18
C ALA A 3 0.28 -22.63 -3.12
N PRO A 4 -0.53 -23.27 -3.98
CA PRO A 4 -1.31 -22.55 -4.98
C PRO A 4 -2.36 -21.63 -4.34
N LEU A 5 -2.30 -20.32 -4.62
CA LEU A 5 -3.22 -19.29 -4.11
C LEU A 5 -4.70 -19.73 -4.12
N GLN A 6 -5.15 -20.36 -5.19
CA GLN A 6 -6.55 -20.75 -5.38
C GLN A 6 -7.05 -21.78 -4.37
N SER A 7 -6.18 -22.61 -3.76
CA SER A 7 -6.62 -23.59 -2.74
C SER A 7 -6.90 -22.94 -1.39
N SER A 8 -6.36 -21.75 -1.12
CA SER A 8 -6.65 -20.94 0.07
C SER A 8 -7.91 -20.09 -0.05
N VAL A 9 -8.53 -20.04 -1.23
CA VAL A 9 -9.64 -19.13 -1.55
C VAL A 9 -10.95 -19.91 -1.59
N ALA A 10 -11.90 -19.49 -0.76
CA ALA A 10 -13.22 -20.08 -0.64
C ALA A 10 -14.28 -19.29 -1.41
N GLN A 11 -15.24 -20.00 -1.97
CA GLN A 11 -16.53 -19.45 -2.39
C GLN A 11 -17.38 -19.17 -1.17
N VAL A 12 -17.91 -17.96 -1.07
CA VAL A 12 -18.96 -17.64 -0.10
C VAL A 12 -20.31 -17.97 -0.72
N LEU A 13 -21.07 -18.86 -0.09
CA LEU A 13 -22.36 -19.30 -0.57
C LEU A 13 -23.49 -18.49 0.05
N GLY A 14 -24.36 -17.96 -0.79
CA GLY A 14 -25.63 -17.39 -0.40
C GLY A 14 -26.78 -18.38 -0.38
N ILE A 15 -27.98 -17.85 -0.16
CA ILE A 15 -29.22 -18.63 -0.13
C ILE A 15 -29.38 -19.38 -1.47
N GLY A 16 -29.72 -20.66 -1.38
CA GLY A 16 -29.85 -21.54 -2.56
C GLY A 16 -28.52 -22.03 -3.15
N GLY A 17 -27.39 -21.81 -2.48
CA GLY A 17 -26.08 -22.32 -2.91
C GLY A 17 -25.42 -21.50 -4.03
N THR A 18 -25.89 -20.28 -4.26
CA THR A 18 -25.29 -19.35 -5.22
C THR A 18 -23.99 -18.77 -4.67
N VAL A 19 -22.97 -18.60 -5.52
CA VAL A 19 -21.72 -17.93 -5.10
C VAL A 19 -21.93 -16.43 -5.13
N VAL A 20 -21.76 -15.77 -3.98
CA VAL A 20 -21.95 -14.32 -3.83
C VAL A 20 -20.63 -13.55 -3.73
N GLY A 21 -19.52 -14.24 -3.45
CA GLY A 21 -18.21 -13.63 -3.38
C GLY A 21 -17.13 -14.64 -3.00
N ALA A 22 -15.99 -14.11 -2.60
CA ALA A 22 -14.82 -14.89 -2.20
C ALA A 22 -14.45 -14.61 -0.73
N GLY A 23 -13.69 -15.52 -0.15
CA GLY A 23 -12.99 -15.34 1.12
C GLY A 23 -11.66 -16.09 1.06
N PHE A 24 -10.76 -15.83 1.98
CA PHE A 24 -9.47 -16.53 2.03
C PHE A 24 -9.01 -16.86 3.43
N LEU A 25 -8.34 -18.01 3.56
CA LEU A 25 -7.72 -18.44 4.81
C LEU A 25 -6.53 -17.55 5.16
N VAL A 26 -6.57 -17.01 6.37
CA VAL A 26 -5.49 -16.21 6.97
C VAL A 26 -4.71 -17.01 8.01
N ASP A 27 -5.33 -18.05 8.58
CA ASP A 27 -4.71 -19.11 9.38
C ASP A 27 -5.55 -20.40 9.23
N HIS A 28 -5.24 -21.44 10.01
CA HIS A 28 -5.93 -22.73 9.90
C HIS A 28 -7.42 -22.71 10.31
N GLY A 29 -7.88 -21.75 11.11
CA GLY A 29 -9.25 -21.67 11.62
C GLY A 29 -9.98 -20.38 11.28
N THR A 30 -9.32 -19.45 10.60
CA THR A 30 -9.83 -18.10 10.36
C THR A 30 -9.80 -17.75 8.88
N LEU A 31 -10.88 -17.15 8.41
CA LEU A 31 -11.05 -16.65 7.06
C LEU A 31 -11.43 -15.17 7.07
N ALA A 32 -10.89 -14.40 6.13
CA ALA A 32 -11.27 -13.01 5.87
C ALA A 32 -12.15 -12.90 4.62
N THR A 33 -13.14 -12.00 4.65
CA THR A 33 -14.00 -11.64 3.51
C THR A 33 -14.61 -10.24 3.71
N CYS A 34 -15.38 -9.77 2.74
CA CYS A 34 -16.11 -8.50 2.82
C CYS A 34 -17.39 -8.62 3.64
N ALA A 35 -17.73 -7.57 4.38
CA ALA A 35 -19.00 -7.50 5.12
C ALA A 35 -20.22 -7.51 4.19
N HIS A 36 -20.14 -6.85 3.03
CA HIS A 36 -21.23 -6.87 2.05
C HIS A 36 -21.43 -8.27 1.44
N VAL A 37 -20.37 -9.07 1.28
CA VAL A 37 -20.46 -10.45 0.78
C VAL A 37 -21.21 -11.31 1.80
N VAL A 38 -20.93 -11.15 3.10
CA VAL A 38 -21.68 -11.82 4.18
C VAL A 38 -23.17 -11.44 4.15
N ARG A 39 -23.49 -10.15 3.95
CA ARG A 39 -24.88 -9.68 3.81
C ARG A 39 -25.57 -10.27 2.58
N GLN A 40 -24.90 -10.29 1.44
CA GLN A 40 -25.42 -10.89 0.21
C GLN A 40 -25.62 -12.40 0.35
N ALA A 41 -24.81 -13.06 1.18
CA ALA A 41 -24.99 -14.46 1.53
C ALA A 41 -26.25 -14.71 2.38
N GLY A 42 -26.88 -13.66 2.93
CA GLY A 42 -28.01 -13.75 3.84
C GLY A 42 -27.61 -13.98 5.30
N SER A 43 -26.36 -13.70 5.67
CA SER A 43 -25.82 -13.86 7.02
C SER A 43 -25.48 -12.50 7.65
N ARG A 44 -25.19 -12.49 8.96
CA ARG A 44 -24.94 -11.29 9.78
C ARG A 44 -23.85 -11.54 10.83
N PRO A 45 -23.33 -10.49 11.50
CA PRO A 45 -22.52 -10.65 12.71
C PRO A 45 -23.16 -11.59 13.72
N GLY A 46 -22.38 -12.57 14.20
CA GLY A 46 -22.86 -13.60 15.14
C GLY A 46 -23.63 -14.76 14.49
N GLU A 47 -23.82 -14.75 13.17
CA GLU A 47 -24.47 -15.84 12.43
C GLU A 47 -23.44 -16.69 11.67
N ARG A 48 -23.93 -17.80 11.10
CA ARG A 48 -23.12 -18.76 10.38
C ARG A 48 -23.02 -18.40 8.90
N LEU A 49 -21.85 -18.65 8.31
CA LEU A 49 -21.57 -18.49 6.90
C LEU A 49 -21.14 -19.83 6.31
N THR A 50 -21.65 -20.17 5.12
CA THR A 50 -21.25 -21.39 4.40
C THR A 50 -20.20 -21.07 3.35
N LEU A 51 -19.16 -21.90 3.30
CA LEU A 51 -17.99 -21.73 2.47
C LEU A 51 -17.70 -23.03 1.70
N VAL A 52 -17.16 -22.92 0.49
CA VAL A 52 -16.65 -24.07 -0.29
C VAL A 52 -15.26 -23.75 -0.79
N PHE A 53 -14.31 -24.67 -0.65
CA PHE A 53 -12.96 -24.54 -1.20
C PHE A 53 -12.84 -25.37 -2.49
N PRO A 54 -13.21 -24.84 -3.67
CA PRO A 54 -13.33 -25.66 -4.89
C PRO A 54 -12.00 -26.19 -5.43
N HIS A 55 -10.86 -25.60 -5.03
CA HIS A 55 -9.52 -26.03 -5.45
C HIS A 55 -8.77 -26.78 -4.35
N ALA A 56 -9.43 -27.10 -3.25
CA ALA A 56 -8.94 -28.02 -2.25
C ALA A 56 -9.33 -29.46 -2.62
N GLU A 57 -8.57 -30.42 -2.10
CA GLU A 57 -8.91 -31.83 -2.19
C GLU A 57 -10.32 -32.07 -1.64
N ASP A 58 -11.14 -32.82 -2.38
CA ASP A 58 -12.56 -33.10 -2.09
C ASP A 58 -13.52 -31.89 -2.05
N SER A 59 -13.05 -30.69 -2.40
CA SER A 59 -13.89 -29.47 -2.44
C SER A 59 -14.71 -29.27 -1.15
N PRO A 60 -14.06 -29.20 0.04
CA PRO A 60 -14.73 -29.25 1.32
C PRO A 60 -15.68 -28.09 1.47
N ARG A 61 -16.88 -28.42 1.94
CA ARG A 61 -17.91 -27.45 2.34
C ARG A 61 -17.86 -27.24 3.84
N LEU A 62 -17.49 -26.04 4.25
CA LEU A 62 -17.29 -25.67 5.64
C LEU A 62 -18.32 -24.65 6.09
N THR A 63 -18.49 -24.56 7.40
CA THR A 63 -19.28 -23.51 8.06
C THR A 63 -18.40 -22.79 9.07
N GLY A 64 -18.65 -21.50 9.27
CA GLY A 64 -17.99 -20.72 10.30
C GLY A 64 -18.87 -19.61 10.85
N LEU A 65 -18.51 -19.12 12.03
CA LEU A 65 -19.16 -18.01 12.72
C LEU A 65 -18.58 -16.68 12.25
N VAL A 66 -19.44 -15.75 11.83
CA VAL A 66 -19.05 -14.37 11.55
C VAL A 66 -18.79 -13.65 12.87
N LEU A 67 -17.55 -13.26 13.12
CA LEU A 67 -17.12 -12.63 14.38
C LEU A 67 -17.65 -11.19 14.44
N ALA A 68 -18.52 -10.91 15.42
CA ALA A 68 -19.16 -9.60 15.56
C ALA A 68 -18.15 -8.51 15.95
N GLU A 69 -17.15 -8.87 16.75
CA GLU A 69 -16.08 -7.99 17.20
C GLU A 69 -15.15 -7.54 16.06
N ALA A 70 -15.00 -8.38 15.04
CA ALA A 70 -14.20 -8.08 13.84
C ALA A 70 -15.00 -7.41 12.72
N TRP A 71 -16.33 -7.26 12.89
CA TRP A 71 -17.19 -6.71 11.87
C TRP A 71 -16.96 -5.21 11.66
N ARG A 72 -16.84 -4.79 10.40
CA ARG A 72 -16.89 -3.39 9.99
C ARG A 72 -17.92 -3.24 8.89
N GLU A 73 -18.81 -2.27 9.06
CA GLU A 73 -19.92 -2.03 8.14
C GLU A 73 -19.47 -1.89 6.68
N PRO A 74 -20.28 -2.34 5.69
CA PRO A 74 -19.98 -2.19 4.26
C PRO A 74 -19.68 -0.75 3.83
N ASP A 75 -20.38 0.22 4.41
CA ASP A 75 -20.19 1.64 4.09
C ASP A 75 -19.01 2.25 4.89
N ALA A 76 -18.30 1.44 5.68
CA ALA A 76 -17.10 1.81 6.43
C ALA A 76 -15.87 1.09 5.86
N GLU A 77 -15.29 0.13 6.59
CA GLU A 77 -14.10 -0.63 6.14
C GLU A 77 -14.45 -1.91 5.36
N ASP A 78 -15.73 -2.32 5.36
CA ASP A 78 -16.25 -3.51 4.67
C ASP A 78 -15.51 -4.82 5.02
N ILE A 79 -15.39 -5.11 6.32
CA ILE A 79 -14.60 -6.24 6.83
C ILE A 79 -15.50 -7.23 7.57
N ALA A 80 -15.35 -8.50 7.24
CA ALA A 80 -15.83 -9.60 8.04
C ALA A 80 -14.72 -10.64 8.25
N VAL A 81 -14.64 -11.16 9.47
CA VAL A 81 -13.78 -12.29 9.82
C VAL A 81 -14.65 -13.44 10.25
N VAL A 82 -14.35 -14.63 9.75
CA VAL A 82 -15.10 -15.85 9.98
C VAL A 82 -14.21 -16.85 10.69
N ARG A 83 -14.64 -17.32 11.86
CA ARG A 83 -14.01 -18.45 12.56
C ARG A 83 -14.68 -19.73 12.11
N LEU A 84 -13.93 -20.62 11.47
CA LEU A 84 -14.42 -21.92 11.03
C LEU A 84 -14.74 -22.81 12.24
N ASP A 85 -15.78 -23.65 12.11
CA ASP A 85 -16.15 -24.58 13.18
C ASP A 85 -15.03 -25.57 13.52
N HIS A 86 -14.27 -25.95 12.49
CA HIS A 86 -13.12 -26.83 12.59
C HIS A 86 -11.95 -26.21 11.82
N PRO A 87 -10.73 -26.23 12.38
CA PRO A 87 -9.54 -25.88 11.63
C PRO A 87 -9.41 -26.76 10.40
N VAL A 88 -8.95 -26.19 9.29
CA VAL A 88 -8.71 -26.94 8.06
C VAL A 88 -7.25 -27.39 8.03
N GLU A 89 -7.06 -28.69 8.16
CA GLU A 89 -5.75 -29.31 7.99
C GLU A 89 -5.42 -29.45 6.50
N GLY A 90 -4.15 -29.23 6.14
CA GLY A 90 -3.68 -29.39 4.76
C GLY A 90 -4.00 -28.23 3.80
N LEU A 91 -4.86 -27.28 4.17
CA LEU A 91 -5.04 -26.05 3.39
C LEU A 91 -3.99 -24.99 3.75
N PRO A 92 -3.35 -24.39 2.74
CA PRO A 92 -2.42 -23.29 2.97
C PRO A 92 -3.18 -22.05 3.46
N SER A 93 -2.67 -21.41 4.51
CA SER A 93 -3.06 -20.05 4.88
C SER A 93 -2.27 -19.02 4.06
N LEU A 94 -2.85 -17.84 3.88
CA LEU A 94 -2.20 -16.73 3.19
C LEU A 94 -1.68 -15.71 4.20
N PRO A 95 -0.36 -15.61 4.39
CA PRO A 95 0.21 -14.68 5.36
C PRO A 95 -0.03 -13.23 4.95
N LEU A 96 -0.41 -12.41 5.93
CA LEU A 96 -0.69 -11.00 5.73
C LEU A 96 0.61 -10.17 5.68
N GLY A 97 0.79 -9.40 4.62
CA GLY A 97 1.92 -8.50 4.40
C GLY A 97 1.65 -7.07 4.84
N PHE A 98 2.05 -6.08 4.03
CA PHE A 98 1.87 -4.66 4.31
C PHE A 98 1.54 -3.89 3.02
N SER A 99 0.41 -3.17 3.01
CA SER A 99 -0.09 -2.50 1.80
C SER A 99 0.72 -1.25 1.39
N GLY A 100 1.47 -0.62 2.30
CA GLY A 100 2.08 0.69 2.01
C GLY A 100 3.38 0.66 1.19
N ASN A 101 3.91 -0.52 0.86
CA ASN A 101 5.20 -0.67 0.17
C ASN A 101 5.09 -1.48 -1.15
N CYS A 102 3.90 -1.56 -1.73
CA CYS A 102 3.66 -2.34 -2.96
C CYS A 102 3.41 -1.49 -4.21
N ARG A 103 3.64 -0.17 -4.15
CA ARG A 103 3.44 0.71 -5.30
C ARG A 103 4.29 0.26 -6.49
N GLY A 104 3.66 0.07 -7.65
CA GLY A 104 4.25 -0.46 -8.88
C GLY A 104 4.45 -1.98 -8.90
N HIS A 105 4.12 -2.70 -7.82
CA HIS A 105 4.22 -4.17 -7.81
C HIS A 105 3.05 -4.78 -8.56
N ARG A 106 3.33 -5.87 -9.29
CA ARG A 106 2.29 -6.72 -9.84
C ARG A 106 1.62 -7.48 -8.70
N VAL A 107 0.29 -7.46 -8.70
CA VAL A 107 -0.53 -8.20 -7.75
C VAL A 107 -1.48 -9.12 -8.47
N ARG A 108 -1.90 -10.17 -7.77
CA ARG A 108 -2.83 -11.18 -8.25
C ARG A 108 -3.91 -11.46 -7.21
N SER A 109 -5.10 -11.76 -7.70
CA SER A 109 -6.24 -12.21 -6.90
C SER A 109 -6.86 -13.43 -7.55
N PHE A 110 -7.69 -14.14 -6.80
CA PHE A 110 -8.49 -15.25 -7.31
C PHE A 110 -9.93 -15.05 -6.85
N GLY A 111 -10.87 -15.21 -7.79
CA GLY A 111 -12.28 -14.92 -7.55
C GLY A 111 -13.20 -15.79 -8.38
N PHE A 112 -14.50 -15.68 -8.10
CA PHE A 112 -15.54 -16.53 -8.68
C PHE A 112 -16.62 -15.70 -9.39
N PRO A 113 -16.27 -14.94 -10.43
CA PRO A 113 -17.27 -14.18 -11.17
C PRO A 113 -18.21 -15.13 -11.91
N ARG A 114 -19.48 -14.73 -12.05
CA ARG A 114 -20.52 -15.55 -12.72
C ARG A 114 -20.17 -15.95 -14.17
N GLN A 115 -19.24 -15.22 -14.78
CA GLN A 115 -18.79 -15.40 -16.17
C GLN A 115 -17.63 -16.41 -16.29
N ALA A 116 -16.99 -16.79 -15.18
CA ALA A 116 -15.88 -17.73 -15.18
C ALA A 116 -16.35 -19.18 -15.37
N LEU A 117 -15.44 -20.02 -15.86
CA LEU A 117 -15.59 -21.48 -15.82
C LEU A 117 -15.81 -21.96 -14.37
N SER A 118 -16.47 -23.11 -14.21
CA SER A 118 -16.75 -23.72 -12.91
C SER A 118 -15.45 -23.92 -12.12
N GLY A 119 -15.19 -23.03 -11.17
CA GLY A 119 -13.93 -22.98 -10.41
C GLY A 119 -13.35 -21.57 -10.23
N GLY A 120 -13.80 -20.56 -10.97
CA GLY A 120 -13.24 -19.21 -10.86
C GLY A 120 -11.95 -19.02 -11.67
N HIS A 121 -11.35 -17.83 -11.60
CA HIS A 121 -10.13 -17.52 -12.34
C HIS A 121 -9.22 -16.54 -11.58
N PHE A 122 -8.00 -16.37 -12.09
CA PHE A 122 -7.09 -15.33 -11.64
C PHE A 122 -7.45 -13.98 -12.23
N GLY A 123 -7.29 -12.93 -11.43
CA GLY A 123 -7.24 -11.55 -11.89
C GLY A 123 -5.91 -10.92 -11.53
N THR A 124 -5.40 -10.05 -12.40
CA THR A 124 -4.14 -9.33 -12.16
C THR A 124 -4.36 -7.83 -12.13
N ALA A 125 -3.50 -7.13 -11.40
CA ALA A 125 -3.46 -5.67 -11.34
C ALA A 125 -2.05 -5.20 -10.96
N VAL A 126 -1.88 -3.89 -10.94
CA VAL A 126 -0.70 -3.22 -10.38
C VAL A 126 -1.15 -2.44 -9.15
N ALA A 127 -0.48 -2.65 -8.03
CA ALA A 127 -0.75 -1.87 -6.83
C ALA A 127 -0.20 -0.45 -6.97
N ASP A 128 -1.00 0.56 -6.62
CA ASP A 128 -0.56 1.95 -6.53
C ASP A 128 -0.40 2.34 -5.04
N ASP A 129 -0.98 3.46 -4.61
CA ASP A 129 -0.86 3.94 -3.24
C ASP A 129 -2.03 3.52 -2.35
N VAL A 130 -1.79 3.57 -1.03
CA VAL A 130 -2.86 3.46 -0.03
C VAL A 130 -3.45 4.85 0.17
N ILE A 131 -4.70 5.00 -0.25
CA ILE A 131 -5.42 6.27 -0.16
C ILE A 131 -6.43 6.21 0.99
N SER A 132 -6.64 7.36 1.61
CA SER A 132 -7.75 7.55 2.56
C SER A 132 -8.95 8.07 1.77
N TYR A 133 -10.08 7.38 1.87
CA TYR A 133 -11.30 7.77 1.18
C TYR A 133 -12.34 8.17 2.23
N HIS A 134 -12.96 9.34 2.08
CA HIS A 134 -13.87 9.88 3.10
C HIS A 134 -15.00 8.89 3.44
N GLY A 135 -15.12 8.53 4.73
CA GLY A 135 -16.11 7.57 5.21
C GLY A 135 -15.65 6.11 5.18
N HIS A 136 -14.57 5.80 4.46
CA HIS A 136 -14.01 4.46 4.34
C HIS A 136 -12.63 4.37 5.02
N GLY A 137 -12.24 3.16 5.44
CA GLY A 137 -10.88 2.90 5.92
C GLY A 137 -9.82 3.13 4.83
N PRO A 138 -8.52 3.03 5.16
CA PRO A 138 -7.48 3.10 4.13
C PRO A 138 -7.67 1.97 3.11
N VAL A 139 -7.70 2.35 1.83
CA VAL A 139 -7.85 1.42 0.70
C VAL A 139 -6.61 1.46 -0.18
N LEU A 140 -6.16 0.29 -0.61
CA LEU A 140 -5.14 0.14 -1.63
C LEU A 140 -5.79 0.32 -3.00
N GLN A 141 -5.34 1.32 -3.75
CA GLN A 141 -5.74 1.50 -5.14
C GLN A 141 -5.00 0.51 -6.03
N LEU A 142 -5.75 -0.12 -6.94
CA LEU A 142 -5.23 -1.03 -7.95
C LEU A 142 -5.50 -0.46 -9.34
N THR A 143 -4.49 -0.45 -10.20
CA THR A 143 -4.58 -0.08 -11.62
C THR A 143 -4.41 -1.31 -12.50
N ASP A 144 -4.69 -1.19 -13.80
CA ASP A 144 -4.69 -2.31 -14.75
C ASP A 144 -5.57 -3.49 -14.28
N ALA A 145 -6.63 -3.18 -13.52
CA ALA A 145 -7.44 -4.13 -12.77
C ALA A 145 -8.66 -4.64 -13.56
N ASN A 146 -8.58 -4.76 -14.89
CA ASN A 146 -9.73 -5.18 -15.71
C ASN A 146 -10.25 -6.59 -15.38
N ASP A 147 -9.36 -7.46 -14.90
CA ASP A 147 -9.72 -8.83 -14.56
C ASP A 147 -10.45 -8.91 -13.21
N LEU A 148 -10.34 -7.87 -12.37
CA LEU A 148 -11.01 -7.82 -11.06
C LEU A 148 -12.43 -7.31 -11.25
N THR A 149 -13.39 -8.24 -11.19
CA THR A 149 -14.81 -7.97 -11.40
C THR A 149 -15.68 -8.59 -10.31
N THR A 150 -17.00 -8.37 -10.38
CA THR A 150 -17.95 -8.86 -9.39
C THR A 150 -17.79 -10.37 -9.20
N GLY A 151 -17.58 -10.80 -7.95
CA GLY A 151 -17.23 -12.19 -7.58
C GLY A 151 -15.79 -12.34 -7.08
N PHE A 152 -14.95 -11.31 -7.22
CA PHE A 152 -13.65 -11.21 -6.53
C PHE A 152 -13.77 -10.57 -5.14
N SER A 153 -14.86 -9.88 -4.83
CA SER A 153 -15.06 -9.23 -3.54
C SER A 153 -14.85 -10.21 -2.39
N GLY A 154 -14.04 -9.81 -1.42
CA GLY A 154 -13.58 -10.63 -0.30
C GLY A 154 -12.39 -11.54 -0.62
N GLY A 155 -11.91 -11.57 -1.86
CA GLY A 155 -10.72 -12.30 -2.28
C GLY A 155 -9.42 -11.60 -1.88
N PRO A 156 -8.30 -12.35 -1.74
CA PRO A 156 -7.01 -11.79 -1.36
C PRO A 156 -6.36 -11.07 -2.54
N VAL A 157 -5.66 -9.98 -2.27
CA VAL A 157 -4.73 -9.33 -3.20
C VAL A 157 -3.32 -9.72 -2.75
N VAL A 158 -2.64 -10.54 -3.54
CA VAL A 158 -1.30 -11.05 -3.23
C VAL A 158 -0.27 -10.34 -4.08
N ASP A 159 0.78 -9.83 -3.45
CA ASP A 159 1.93 -9.24 -4.13
C ASP A 159 2.84 -10.34 -4.70
N ASP A 160 3.03 -10.37 -6.02
CA ASP A 160 3.86 -11.38 -6.70
C ASP A 160 5.32 -11.34 -6.22
N ALA A 161 5.81 -10.17 -5.77
CA ALA A 161 7.19 -10.03 -5.32
C ALA A 161 7.44 -10.67 -3.95
N THR A 162 6.44 -10.67 -3.07
CA THR A 162 6.58 -11.14 -1.68
C THR A 162 5.81 -12.42 -1.39
N GLY A 163 4.80 -12.75 -2.19
CA GLY A 163 3.85 -13.83 -1.94
C GLY A 163 2.89 -13.54 -0.79
N LEU A 164 2.88 -12.32 -0.26
CA LEU A 164 2.06 -11.93 0.89
C LEU A 164 0.77 -11.25 0.44
N VAL A 165 -0.28 -11.39 1.24
CA VAL A 165 -1.51 -10.62 1.04
C VAL A 165 -1.22 -9.16 1.37
N VAL A 166 -1.49 -8.26 0.43
CA VAL A 166 -1.36 -6.79 0.57
C VAL A 166 -2.72 -6.09 0.55
N GLY A 167 -3.82 -6.80 0.36
CA GLY A 167 -5.17 -6.26 0.50
C GLY A 167 -6.25 -7.33 0.36
N MET A 168 -7.50 -6.93 0.53
CA MET A 168 -8.68 -7.74 0.23
C MET A 168 -9.57 -6.96 -0.73
N VAL A 169 -9.95 -7.54 -1.86
CA VAL A 169 -10.76 -6.85 -2.88
C VAL A 169 -12.11 -6.42 -2.28
N THR A 170 -12.47 -5.14 -2.35
CA THR A 170 -13.72 -4.63 -1.75
C THR A 170 -14.68 -4.03 -2.75
N SER A 171 -14.21 -3.09 -3.56
CA SER A 171 -15.05 -2.43 -4.55
C SER A 171 -14.34 -2.41 -5.91
N ILE A 172 -15.15 -2.70 -6.93
CA ILE A 172 -14.78 -2.51 -8.32
C ILE A 172 -15.61 -1.33 -8.78
N VAL A 173 -14.93 -0.27 -9.21
CA VAL A 173 -15.61 0.95 -9.66
C VAL A 173 -16.36 0.61 -10.93
N ALA A 174 -17.69 0.76 -10.91
CA ALA A 174 -18.47 0.72 -12.14
C ALA A 174 -18.00 1.90 -13.02
N PRO A 175 -17.64 1.67 -14.30
CA PRO A 175 -17.25 2.75 -15.18
C PRO A 175 -18.33 3.82 -15.23
N ASP A 176 -17.94 5.10 -15.24
CA ASP A 176 -18.91 6.19 -15.41
C ASP A 176 -19.50 6.21 -16.84
N GLU A 177 -20.47 7.09 -17.08
CA GLU A 177 -21.12 7.27 -18.39
C GLU A 177 -20.13 7.62 -19.52
N HIS A 178 -18.93 8.09 -19.16
CA HIS A 178 -17.83 8.40 -20.07
C HIS A 178 -16.75 7.32 -20.10
N ARG A 179 -17.01 6.14 -19.53
CA ARG A 179 -16.07 5.01 -19.47
C ARG A 179 -14.78 5.33 -18.68
N ARG A 180 -14.78 6.35 -17.83
CA ARG A 180 -13.67 6.64 -16.91
C ARG A 180 -13.77 5.74 -15.67
N GLY A 181 -12.64 5.39 -15.08
CA GLY A 181 -12.55 4.39 -14.01
C GLY A 181 -12.48 2.93 -14.50
N GLN A 182 -12.44 2.71 -15.81
CA GLN A 182 -12.03 1.42 -16.37
C GLN A 182 -10.61 1.09 -15.90
N ASN A 183 -10.35 -0.16 -15.51
CA ASN A 183 -9.08 -0.64 -14.93
C ASN A 183 -8.77 -0.24 -13.49
N ILE A 184 -9.70 0.36 -12.73
CA ILE A 184 -9.46 0.69 -11.32
C ILE A 184 -10.29 -0.20 -10.40
N ALA A 185 -9.61 -0.85 -9.46
CA ALA A 185 -10.23 -1.55 -8.36
C ALA A 185 -9.66 -1.05 -7.03
N TYR A 186 -10.40 -1.26 -5.94
CA TYR A 186 -9.93 -0.97 -4.60
C TYR A 186 -9.90 -2.24 -3.77
N ALA A 187 -8.92 -2.29 -2.88
CA ALA A 187 -8.81 -3.33 -1.88
C ALA A 187 -8.72 -2.71 -0.50
N THR A 188 -9.41 -3.28 0.48
CA THR A 188 -9.19 -2.94 1.89
C THR A 188 -7.76 -3.27 2.25
N ALA A 189 -7.04 -2.28 2.78
CA ALA A 189 -5.66 -2.44 3.19
C ALA A 189 -5.54 -3.47 4.33
N VAL A 190 -4.44 -4.23 4.34
CA VAL A 190 -4.19 -5.26 5.36
C VAL A 190 -4.11 -4.68 6.77
N GLN A 191 -3.68 -3.42 6.89
CA GLN A 191 -3.68 -2.69 8.15
C GLN A 191 -5.10 -2.56 8.73
N SER A 192 -6.12 -2.39 7.89
CA SER A 192 -7.53 -2.35 8.31
C SER A 192 -7.99 -3.72 8.79
N LEU A 193 -7.66 -4.79 8.05
CA LEU A 193 -7.94 -6.17 8.47
C LEU A 193 -7.34 -6.48 9.85
N ARG A 194 -6.08 -6.08 10.08
CA ARG A 194 -5.40 -6.26 11.38
C ARG A 194 -5.93 -5.39 12.50
N ARG A 195 -6.50 -4.22 12.20
CA ARG A 195 -7.20 -3.39 13.20
C ARG A 195 -8.56 -3.97 13.56
N ALA A 196 -9.26 -4.53 12.57
CA ALA A 196 -10.53 -5.21 12.77
C ALA A 196 -10.36 -6.49 13.60
N TRP A 197 -9.32 -7.28 13.32
CA TRP A 197 -9.01 -8.50 14.06
C TRP A 197 -7.51 -8.61 14.38
N PRO A 198 -7.07 -8.13 15.56
CA PRO A 198 -5.66 -8.13 15.95
C PRO A 198 -5.02 -9.53 16.06
N ALA A 199 -5.81 -10.59 16.18
CA ALA A 199 -5.29 -11.96 16.20
C ALA A 199 -4.72 -12.40 14.84
N LEU A 200 -5.04 -11.70 13.73
CA LEU A 200 -4.39 -11.89 12.41
C LEU A 200 -2.91 -11.46 12.35
N ARG A 201 -2.33 -11.14 13.51
CA ARG A 201 -0.90 -10.87 13.68
C ARG A 201 -0.10 -12.15 13.90
N ALA A 202 -0.75 -13.25 14.24
CA ALA A 202 -0.08 -14.49 14.63
C ALA A 202 0.13 -15.40 13.42
N ASP A 203 1.28 -15.24 12.78
CA ASP A 203 1.93 -16.37 12.12
C ASP A 203 3.40 -16.38 12.57
N ASP A 204 3.81 -17.47 13.22
CA ASP A 204 5.12 -17.69 13.87
C ASP A 204 6.32 -17.71 12.89
N THR A 205 6.07 -17.39 11.62
CA THR A 205 7.10 -17.36 10.56
C THR A 205 7.88 -16.04 10.53
N TYR A 206 7.45 -15.02 11.30
CA TYR A 206 8.19 -13.77 11.47
C TYR A 206 8.78 -13.68 12.87
N PRO A 207 10.12 -13.73 13.03
CA PRO A 207 10.77 -13.76 14.35
C PRO A 207 10.57 -12.51 15.21
N TYR A 208 9.84 -11.50 14.71
CA TYR A 208 9.51 -10.28 15.44
C TYR A 208 8.02 -9.91 15.24
N PRO A 209 7.10 -10.58 15.97
CA PRO A 209 5.70 -10.22 15.99
C PRO A 209 5.51 -8.81 16.56
N GLY A 210 5.10 -7.85 15.71
CA GLY A 210 4.85 -6.45 16.10
C GLY A 210 5.44 -5.38 15.19
N LEU A 211 6.40 -5.75 14.33
CA LEU A 211 7.19 -4.82 13.51
C LEU A 211 6.66 -4.58 12.09
N LEU A 212 5.36 -4.31 11.96
CA LEU A 212 4.77 -3.89 10.68
C LEU A 212 5.00 -2.41 10.40
N GLU A 213 5.35 -1.65 11.43
CA GLU A 213 5.84 -0.30 11.33
C GLU A 213 7.37 -0.32 11.46
N PRO A 214 8.12 0.44 10.62
CA PRO A 214 9.56 0.55 10.78
C PRO A 214 9.85 1.15 12.15
N PHE A 215 10.78 0.55 12.91
CA PHE A 215 11.18 1.08 14.20
C PHE A 215 11.54 2.56 14.11
N GLY A 216 10.79 3.37 14.85
CA GLY A 216 11.04 4.78 15.06
C GLY A 216 12.12 5.04 16.11
N ARG A 217 12.32 6.32 16.42
CA ARG A 217 13.31 6.80 17.39
C ARG A 217 13.06 6.22 18.78
N GLU A 218 11.79 6.09 19.15
CA GLU A 218 11.29 5.55 20.41
C GLU A 218 11.63 4.07 20.64
N HIS A 219 12.00 3.35 19.58
CA HIS A 219 12.35 1.93 19.64
C HIS A 219 13.87 1.68 19.70
N ALA A 220 14.68 2.72 19.87
CA ALA A 220 16.15 2.63 19.83
C ALA A 220 16.71 1.59 20.81
N ASP A 221 16.10 1.48 22.00
CA ASP A 221 16.56 0.58 23.05
C ASP A 221 16.29 -0.90 22.73
N TRP A 222 15.44 -1.19 21.74
CA TRP A 222 15.11 -2.54 21.28
C TRP A 222 15.76 -2.86 19.92
N PHE A 223 16.50 -1.92 19.34
CA PHE A 223 17.13 -2.07 18.04
C PHE A 223 18.56 -2.64 18.17
N HIS A 224 18.67 -3.97 18.08
CA HIS A 224 19.92 -4.71 18.22
C HIS A 224 20.29 -5.52 16.97
N GLY A 225 21.55 -5.96 16.87
CA GLY A 225 22.07 -6.85 15.81
C GLY A 225 22.40 -6.16 14.48
N ARG A 226 22.27 -4.83 14.42
CA ARG A 226 22.57 -3.99 13.24
C ARG A 226 23.64 -2.94 13.52
N GLU A 227 24.41 -3.10 14.60
CA GLU A 227 25.42 -2.14 15.08
C GLU A 227 26.53 -1.91 14.04
N ARG A 228 26.87 -2.93 13.25
CA ARG A 228 27.84 -2.79 12.15
C ARG A 228 27.29 -1.93 11.02
N ALA A 229 26.02 -2.12 10.65
CA ALA A 229 25.39 -1.32 9.61
C ALA A 229 25.23 0.14 10.05
N VAL A 230 24.83 0.39 11.30
CA VAL A 230 24.75 1.74 11.87
C VAL A 230 26.13 2.42 11.83
N ARG A 231 27.19 1.73 12.26
CA ARG A 231 28.56 2.27 12.21
C ARG A 231 28.98 2.69 10.80
N LEU A 232 28.74 1.85 9.79
CA LEU A 232 29.08 2.20 8.40
C LEU A 232 28.41 3.49 7.92
N VAL A 233 27.16 3.73 8.34
CA VAL A 233 26.46 4.98 8.00
C VAL A 233 27.06 6.18 8.73
N LEU A 234 27.38 6.03 10.02
CA LEU A 234 28.00 7.10 10.82
C LEU A 234 29.40 7.45 10.33
N ASP A 235 30.20 6.45 9.96
CA ASP A 235 31.54 6.63 9.40
C ASP A 235 31.45 7.39 8.07
N ALA A 236 30.54 6.97 7.18
CA ALA A 236 30.28 7.68 5.94
C ALA A 236 29.84 9.14 6.18
N LEU A 237 28.93 9.40 7.13
CA LEU A 237 28.51 10.76 7.48
C LEU A 237 29.67 11.61 8.04
N THR A 238 30.56 11.00 8.82
CA THR A 238 31.75 11.66 9.36
C THR A 238 32.70 12.07 8.23
N GLU A 239 32.94 11.19 7.26
CA GLU A 239 33.78 11.49 6.08
C GLU A 239 33.21 12.58 5.18
N GLN A 240 31.88 12.74 5.17
CA GLN A 240 31.20 13.79 4.41
C GLN A 240 31.03 15.11 5.20
N THR A 241 31.42 15.16 6.47
CA THR A 241 31.25 16.36 7.30
C THR A 241 32.10 17.51 6.74
N GLY A 242 31.44 18.59 6.31
CA GLY A 242 32.08 19.73 5.63
C GLY A 242 32.08 19.66 4.09
N ARG A 243 31.47 18.63 3.50
CA ARG A 243 31.25 18.49 2.05
C ARG A 243 29.75 18.54 1.73
N SER A 244 29.38 19.11 0.57
CA SER A 244 27.99 19.17 0.10
C SER A 244 27.55 17.85 -0.57
N SER A 245 27.66 16.74 0.16
CA SER A 245 27.40 15.38 -0.35
C SER A 245 26.57 14.56 0.63
N GLY A 246 25.68 13.71 0.09
CA GLY A 246 24.79 12.83 0.87
C GLY A 246 25.26 11.38 0.91
N VAL A 247 24.73 10.62 1.87
CA VAL A 247 24.94 9.17 1.97
C VAL A 247 23.71 8.45 1.40
N LEU A 248 23.92 7.62 0.38
CA LEU A 248 22.86 6.82 -0.24
C LEU A 248 22.82 5.41 0.36
N LEU A 249 21.67 5.00 0.90
CA LEU A 249 21.45 3.65 1.42
C LEU A 249 20.71 2.80 0.40
N LEU A 250 21.42 1.84 -0.21
CA LEU A 250 20.87 0.91 -1.18
C LEU A 250 20.58 -0.45 -0.53
N GLY A 251 19.46 -1.06 -0.93
CA GLY A 251 19.11 -2.42 -0.53
C GLY A 251 17.66 -2.76 -0.87
N PRO A 252 17.29 -4.06 -0.87
CA PRO A 252 15.94 -4.51 -1.19
C PRO A 252 14.85 -3.79 -0.38
N SER A 253 13.67 -3.59 -0.95
CA SER A 253 12.53 -3.02 -0.20
C SER A 253 12.21 -3.92 1.01
N GLY A 254 11.78 -3.32 2.13
CA GLY A 254 11.49 -4.08 3.36
C GLY A 254 12.72 -4.60 4.14
N SER A 255 13.95 -4.42 3.67
CA SER A 255 15.17 -4.88 4.38
C SER A 255 15.48 -4.13 5.69
N GLY A 256 14.62 -3.20 6.11
CA GLY A 256 14.76 -2.43 7.35
C GLY A 256 15.60 -1.16 7.22
N LYS A 257 15.84 -0.63 6.01
CA LYS A 257 16.61 0.63 5.81
C LYS A 257 16.04 1.80 6.60
N SER A 258 14.72 1.98 6.58
CA SER A 258 14.05 3.04 7.34
C SER A 258 14.20 2.85 8.85
N SER A 259 14.13 1.61 9.35
CA SER A 259 14.38 1.28 10.75
C SER A 259 15.85 1.51 11.14
N LEU A 260 16.79 1.14 10.26
CA LEU A 260 18.23 1.39 10.45
C LEU A 260 18.49 2.88 10.63
N VAL A 261 17.89 3.73 9.80
CA VAL A 261 18.02 5.18 9.91
C VAL A 261 17.32 5.71 11.16
N ARG A 262 16.06 5.35 11.38
CA ARG A 262 15.21 5.96 12.40
C ARG A 262 15.49 5.50 13.82
N ALA A 263 15.77 4.21 14.03
CA ALA A 263 16.03 3.62 15.34
C ALA A 263 17.53 3.44 15.64
N GLY A 264 18.37 3.38 14.60
CA GLY A 264 19.81 3.21 14.75
C GLY A 264 20.59 4.52 14.59
N VAL A 265 20.52 5.11 13.40
CA VAL A 265 21.38 6.26 13.02
C VAL A 265 20.92 7.55 13.69
N LEU A 266 19.63 7.90 13.68
CA LEU A 266 19.11 9.12 14.30
C LEU A 266 19.45 9.20 15.80
N PRO A 267 19.16 8.18 16.63
CA PRO A 267 19.53 8.21 18.03
C PRO A 267 21.04 8.22 18.26
N ALA A 268 21.85 7.75 17.31
CA ALA A 268 23.31 7.82 17.39
C ALA A 268 23.85 9.23 17.09
N LEU A 269 23.24 9.94 16.12
CA LEU A 269 23.56 11.35 15.83
C LEU A 269 23.19 12.27 17.00
N GLU A 270 22.03 12.05 17.62
CA GLU A 270 21.62 12.80 18.82
C GLU A 270 22.58 12.64 20.01
N ARG A 271 23.26 11.49 20.09
CA ARG A 271 24.30 11.20 21.09
C ARG A 271 25.70 11.67 20.66
N ALA A 272 25.79 12.54 19.64
CA ALA A 272 27.03 13.10 19.12
C ALA A 272 28.05 12.07 18.62
N ARG A 273 27.61 10.90 18.11
CA ARG A 273 28.55 9.90 17.55
C ARG A 273 29.24 10.36 16.26
N VAL A 274 28.72 11.40 15.62
CA VAL A 274 29.42 12.16 14.57
C VAL A 274 29.76 13.55 15.14
N PRO A 275 30.97 14.09 14.93
CA PRO A 275 31.34 15.40 15.48
C PRO A 275 30.34 16.52 15.10
N GLY A 276 29.75 17.17 16.10
CA GLY A 276 28.79 18.26 15.92
C GLY A 276 27.37 17.84 15.52
N SER A 277 27.08 16.54 15.49
CA SER A 277 25.75 16.02 15.13
C SER A 277 24.66 16.21 16.19
N ASP A 278 25.03 16.52 17.43
CA ASP A 278 24.14 16.92 18.52
C ASP A 278 23.32 18.18 18.20
N ARG A 279 23.82 19.01 17.27
CA ARG A 279 23.19 20.26 16.85
C ARG A 279 22.39 20.12 15.55
N TRP A 280 22.40 18.94 14.94
CA TRP A 280 21.70 18.72 13.68
C TRP A 280 20.21 18.56 13.95
N LEU A 281 19.38 19.27 13.17
CA LEU A 281 17.94 19.09 13.21
C LEU A 281 17.56 17.93 12.28
N PRO A 282 17.06 16.79 12.80
CA PRO A 282 16.70 15.67 11.95
C PRO A 282 15.42 16.00 11.18
N LEU A 283 15.54 16.12 9.86
CA LEU A 283 14.41 16.24 8.95
C LEU A 283 14.23 14.93 8.19
N LEU A 284 13.03 14.36 8.33
CA LEU A 284 12.65 13.13 7.67
C LEU A 284 11.67 13.47 6.54
N LEU A 285 12.14 13.36 5.30
CA LEU A 285 11.35 13.63 4.10
C LEU A 285 11.05 12.32 3.38
N ARG A 286 9.89 12.26 2.73
CA ARG A 286 9.51 11.18 1.81
C ARG A 286 9.29 11.81 0.44
N PRO A 287 10.35 11.99 -0.36
CA PRO A 287 10.23 12.60 -1.66
C PRO A 287 9.36 11.71 -2.56
N ASP A 288 8.15 12.16 -2.92
CA ASP A 288 7.30 11.43 -3.88
C ASP A 288 7.78 11.72 -5.31
N ARG A 289 7.78 12.99 -5.72
CA ARG A 289 8.08 13.37 -7.12
C ARG A 289 9.09 14.50 -7.32
N ASP A 290 9.30 15.38 -6.33
CA ASP A 290 10.28 16.48 -6.44
C ASP A 290 11.02 16.72 -5.12
N LEU A 291 12.17 16.06 -5.00
CA LEU A 291 13.06 16.13 -3.85
C LEU A 291 13.51 17.58 -3.55
N LEU A 292 13.74 18.40 -4.58
CA LEU A 292 14.26 19.75 -4.39
C LEU A 292 13.17 20.71 -3.89
N ALA A 293 11.96 20.59 -4.45
CA ALA A 293 10.82 21.39 -3.99
C ALA A 293 10.42 21.08 -2.54
N GLU A 294 10.47 19.80 -2.13
CA GLU A 294 10.17 19.40 -0.75
C GLU A 294 11.26 19.80 0.25
N LEU A 295 12.53 19.83 -0.18
CA LEU A 295 13.64 20.35 0.64
C LEU A 295 13.53 21.87 0.85
N ASP A 296 13.08 22.62 -0.17
CA ASP A 296 12.85 24.08 -0.08
C ASP A 296 11.60 24.45 0.73
N ALA A 297 10.60 23.57 0.79
CA ALA A 297 9.37 23.77 1.57
C ALA A 297 9.47 23.33 3.04
N GLY A 298 10.58 22.67 3.43
CA GLY A 298 10.84 22.25 4.81
C GLY A 298 11.10 23.43 5.77
N PRO A 299 11.13 23.19 7.09
CA PRO A 299 11.17 24.24 8.13
C PRO A 299 12.51 24.99 8.25
N LEU A 300 13.37 24.94 7.23
CA LEU A 300 14.63 25.69 7.17
C LEU A 300 14.44 26.95 6.30
N PRO A 301 14.40 28.17 6.87
CA PRO A 301 14.30 29.38 6.07
C PRO A 301 15.63 29.62 5.31
N GLY A 302 15.60 29.44 3.98
CA GLY A 302 16.44 30.19 3.04
C GLY A 302 17.91 29.74 2.83
N THR A 303 18.20 28.49 2.48
CA THR A 303 19.59 28.03 2.25
C THR A 303 20.00 27.55 0.86
N LEU A 304 19.13 27.50 -0.16
CA LEU A 304 19.59 27.08 -1.52
C LEU A 304 19.96 28.24 -2.48
N SER A 305 19.84 29.50 -2.08
CA SER A 305 20.23 30.65 -2.93
C SER A 305 21.61 31.23 -2.60
N ARG A 306 22.68 30.42 -2.53
CA ARG A 306 24.08 30.92 -2.67
C ARG A 306 25.03 29.87 -3.27
N GLY A 307 24.83 29.56 -4.56
CA GLY A 307 25.90 29.08 -5.43
C GLY A 307 26.38 30.24 -6.33
N ARG A 308 27.54 30.83 -6.02
CA ARG A 308 28.19 31.85 -6.88
C ARG A 308 28.59 31.20 -8.22
N PRO A 309 28.29 31.81 -9.39
CA PRO A 309 28.79 31.30 -10.66
C PRO A 309 30.27 31.65 -10.83
N GLY A 310 31.13 30.63 -10.82
CA GLY A 310 32.52 30.73 -11.26
C GLY A 310 32.60 30.73 -12.79
N ALA A 311 33.37 31.67 -13.31
CA ALA A 311 33.49 32.03 -14.71
C ALA A 311 34.09 30.93 -15.62
N GLY A 312 33.61 30.90 -16.86
CA GLY A 312 34.20 30.19 -17.99
C GLY A 312 33.54 30.59 -19.33
N ARG A 313 34.01 31.70 -19.92
CA ARG A 313 33.78 32.10 -21.34
C ARG A 313 34.27 30.93 -22.26
N THR A 314 33.87 30.69 -23.51
CA THR A 314 33.32 31.46 -24.63
C THR A 314 33.02 30.45 -25.76
N ARG A 315 31.96 30.62 -26.56
CA ARG A 315 32.07 30.89 -28.02
C ARG A 315 30.70 31.01 -28.69
N GLN A 316 30.59 32.08 -29.49
CA GLN A 316 29.53 32.47 -30.41
C GLN A 316 29.42 31.53 -31.62
N ALA A 317 28.19 31.42 -32.15
CA ALA A 317 27.77 31.60 -33.55
C ALA A 317 26.42 30.87 -33.72
N GLY A 318 25.35 31.37 -34.33
CA GLY A 318 25.07 32.59 -35.09
C GLY A 318 23.72 32.38 -35.80
N GLY A 319 23.08 33.45 -36.28
CA GLY A 319 22.02 33.38 -37.29
C GLY A 319 20.58 33.56 -36.77
N GLY A 320 20.02 34.75 -37.01
CA GLY A 320 18.57 35.00 -37.00
C GLY A 320 17.85 34.44 -38.26
N PRO A 321 16.70 34.97 -38.72
CA PRO A 321 16.13 36.28 -38.40
C PRO A 321 14.62 36.33 -38.04
N ARG A 322 14.28 37.53 -37.59
CA ARG A 322 12.98 38.14 -37.28
C ARG A 322 11.98 38.10 -38.45
N ILE A 323 10.69 38.03 -38.11
CA ILE A 323 9.62 38.81 -38.79
C ILE A 323 8.63 39.33 -37.74
N ARG A 324 8.44 40.66 -37.69
CA ARG A 324 7.27 41.39 -37.15
C ARG A 324 6.63 42.15 -38.34
N PRO A 325 5.59 42.97 -38.15
CA PRO A 325 4.16 42.71 -37.90
C PRO A 325 3.29 43.32 -39.03
N ASN A 326 1.95 43.21 -38.99
CA ASN A 326 1.08 44.06 -39.84
C ASN A 326 -0.15 44.57 -39.06
N PRO A 327 -0.61 45.84 -39.25
CA PRO A 327 -1.40 46.58 -38.29
C PRO A 327 -2.85 46.87 -38.72
N ALA A 328 -3.57 47.47 -37.76
CA ALA A 328 -4.64 48.45 -37.91
C ALA A 328 -6.02 47.98 -38.42
N ARG A 329 -7.04 48.22 -37.56
CA ARG A 329 -8.18 49.10 -37.89
C ARG A 329 -8.93 49.59 -36.64
N ARG A 330 -8.68 50.87 -36.33
CA ARG A 330 -9.60 51.97 -35.98
C ARG A 330 -10.67 51.79 -34.87
N ARG A 331 -10.42 52.56 -33.79
CA ARG A 331 -11.32 53.22 -32.81
C ARG A 331 -12.32 54.20 -33.51
N PRO A 332 -13.44 54.66 -32.87
CA PRO A 332 -13.43 55.64 -31.75
C PRO A 332 -14.45 55.38 -30.61
N VAL A 333 -14.06 55.54 -29.33
CA VAL A 333 -14.22 56.72 -28.41
C VAL A 333 -15.64 56.98 -27.87
N ARG A 334 -15.79 56.86 -26.54
CA ARG A 334 -16.33 57.84 -25.54
C ARG A 334 -16.22 57.17 -24.14
N GLY A 335 -15.45 57.71 -23.18
CA GLY A 335 -15.88 58.65 -22.12
C GLY A 335 -16.79 57.91 -21.11
N THR A 336 -16.53 57.76 -19.81
CA THR A 336 -16.18 58.72 -18.73
C THR A 336 -15.94 57.85 -17.47
N ALA A 337 -14.75 57.78 -16.86
CA ALA A 337 -14.27 58.51 -15.67
C ALA A 337 -15.21 58.59 -14.44
N VAL A 338 -14.59 58.32 -13.25
CA VAL A 338 -14.96 58.77 -11.88
C VAL A 338 -16.05 57.92 -11.19
N ARG A 339 -15.89 57.35 -9.99
CA ARG A 339 -14.88 57.42 -8.92
C ARG A 339 -14.91 56.11 -8.13
#